data_AF-D4XTR0-F1
#
_entry.id   AF-D4XTR0-F1
#
_cell.length_a   1.000
_cell.length_b   1.000
_cell.length_c   1.000
_cell.angle_alpha   90.00
_cell.angle_beta   90.00
_cell.angle_gamma   90.00
#
_symmetry.space_group_name_H-M   'P 1'
#
loop_
_entity.id
_entity.type
_entity.pdbx_description
1 polymer ?
#
loop_
_entity_poly.entity_id
_entity_poly.type
_entity_poly.pdbx_seq_one_letter_code
_entity_poly.pdbx_strand_id
1 'polypeptide(L)'
;PTIVWGLIASLFIASILLLIMNISLVRFFAKLLSVPNFILLPAIAAVSFVGVYAIHSTVFDLVLMVGLGIFGYILRKLNFPLSALILGFVLGELMESSLRRALSISQGELSILFDGYITKVLWILAGIMIVLPLIRWLRNRHRAI
;
A
#
# COMPACT_ATOMS: atom_id res chain seq x y z
N PRO A 1 -33.31 -23.72 0.53
CA PRO A 1 -32.94 -24.19 1.89
C PRO A 1 -31.68 -25.07 1.96
N THR A 2 -31.34 -25.88 0.95
CA THR A 2 -30.15 -26.76 0.96
C THR A 2 -28.84 -26.06 0.60
N ILE A 3 -28.89 -25.06 -0.29
CA ILE A 3 -27.71 -24.35 -0.80
C ILE A 3 -27.07 -23.47 0.30
N VAL A 4 -27.88 -22.82 1.14
CA VAL A 4 -27.39 -21.93 2.20
C VAL A 4 -26.62 -22.71 3.27
N TRP A 5 -27.15 -23.85 3.72
CA TRP A 5 -26.46 -24.71 4.68
C TRP A 5 -25.18 -25.34 4.10
N GLY A 6 -25.19 -25.70 2.80
CA GLY A 6 -23.99 -26.15 2.10
C GLY A 6 -22.91 -25.08 1.99
N LEU A 7 -23.28 -23.82 1.75
CA LEU A 7 -22.37 -22.68 1.67
C LEU A 7 -21.77 -22.34 3.05
N ILE A 8 -22.59 -22.33 4.10
CA ILE A 8 -22.11 -22.10 5.47
C ILE A 8 -21.16 -23.22 5.90
N ALA A 9 -21.49 -24.49 5.59
CA ALA A 9 -20.61 -25.62 5.87
C ALA A 9 -19.29 -25.53 5.09
N SER A 10 -19.32 -25.19 3.79
CA SER A 10 -18.10 -25.07 3.00
C SER A 10 -17.21 -23.91 3.45
N LEU A 11 -17.78 -22.76 3.85
CA LEU A 11 -17.03 -21.66 4.47
C LEU A 11 -16.37 -22.08 5.78
N PHE A 12 -17.05 -22.87 6.60
CA PHE A 12 -16.52 -23.34 7.87
C PHE A 12 -15.36 -24.33 7.65
N ILE A 13 -15.54 -25.32 6.77
CA ILE A 13 -14.48 -26.26 6.37
C ILE A 13 -13.32 -25.54 5.68
N ALA A 14 -13.59 -24.59 4.78
CA ALA A 14 -12.55 -23.80 4.13
C ALA A 14 -11.73 -22.98 5.12
N SER A 15 -12.38 -22.39 6.15
CA SER A 15 -11.69 -21.64 7.20
C SER A 15 -10.77 -22.54 8.03
N ILE A 16 -11.21 -23.75 8.38
CA ILE A 16 -10.40 -24.74 9.09
C ILE A 16 -9.21 -25.18 8.25
N LEU A 17 -9.43 -25.51 6.97
CA LEU A 17 -8.36 -25.87 6.04
C LEU A 17 -7.37 -24.72 5.82
N LEU A 18 -7.87 -23.48 5.66
CA LEU A 18 -7.04 -22.29 5.54
C LEU A 18 -6.17 -22.09 6.77
N LEU A 19 -6.69 -22.33 7.98
CA LEU A 19 -5.92 -22.23 9.22
C LEU A 19 -4.79 -23.26 9.27
N ILE A 20 -5.07 -24.51 8.92
CA ILE A 20 -4.06 -25.59 8.86
C ILE A 20 -3.00 -25.29 7.81
N MET A 21 -3.41 -24.79 6.64
CA MET A 21 -2.48 -24.38 5.59
C MET A 21 -1.62 -23.21 6.04
N ASN A 22 -2.22 -22.15 6.59
CA ASN A 22 -1.50 -20.96 7.03
C ASN A 22 -0.48 -21.30 8.12
N ILE A 23 -0.84 -22.11 9.13
CA ILE A 23 0.11 -22.45 10.21
C ILE A 23 1.31 -23.25 9.69
N SER A 24 1.10 -24.13 8.71
CA SER A 24 2.17 -24.90 8.07
C SER A 24 3.06 -24.00 7.19
N LEU A 25 2.45 -23.16 6.36
CA LEU A 25 3.15 -22.23 5.48
C LEU A 25 3.94 -21.17 6.25
N VAL A 26 3.39 -20.65 7.36
CA VAL A 26 4.08 -19.66 8.20
C VAL A 26 5.40 -20.22 8.73
N ARG A 27 5.51 -21.51 9.09
CA ARG A 27 6.80 -22.12 9.46
C ARG A 27 7.81 -22.08 8.31
N PHE A 28 7.37 -22.35 7.09
CA PHE A 28 8.24 -22.32 5.92
C PHE A 28 8.70 -20.89 5.59
N PHE A 29 7.78 -19.93 5.56
CA PHE A 29 8.08 -18.51 5.30
C PHE A 29 8.93 -17.88 6.41
N ALA A 30 8.68 -18.22 7.68
CA ALA A 30 9.50 -17.76 8.80
C ALA A 30 10.96 -18.23 8.67
N LYS A 31 11.17 -19.45 8.15
CA LYS A 31 12.52 -19.97 7.90
C LYS A 31 13.21 -19.23 6.75
N LEU A 32 12.46 -18.82 5.74
CA LEU A 32 12.94 -17.93 4.67
C LEU A 32 13.36 -16.55 5.20
N LEU A 33 12.63 -16.00 6.16
CA LEU A 33 12.97 -14.74 6.84
C LEU A 33 14.20 -14.87 7.76
N SER A 34 14.53 -16.07 8.22
CA SER A 34 15.72 -16.32 9.05
C SER A 34 17.02 -16.47 8.25
N VAL A 35 16.94 -16.49 6.91
CA VAL A 35 18.12 -16.49 6.03
C VAL A 35 18.87 -15.16 6.21
N PRO A 36 20.21 -15.18 6.34
CA PRO A 36 20.99 -13.96 6.54
C PRO A 36 20.71 -12.93 5.43
N ASN A 37 20.45 -11.69 5.84
CA ASN A 37 20.08 -10.57 4.96
C ASN A 37 21.07 -10.34 3.81
N PHE A 38 22.35 -10.68 4.00
CA PHE A 38 23.38 -10.55 2.97
C PHE A 38 23.10 -11.42 1.72
N ILE A 39 22.44 -12.57 1.86
CA ILE A 39 22.08 -13.45 0.74
C ILE A 39 20.65 -13.17 0.28
N LEU A 40 19.76 -12.85 1.22
CA LEU A 40 18.35 -12.63 0.95
C LEU A 40 18.10 -11.40 0.06
N LEU A 41 18.79 -10.28 0.33
CA LEU A 41 18.66 -9.04 -0.44
C LEU A 41 19.04 -9.21 -1.92
N PRO A 42 20.23 -9.73 -2.28
CA PRO A 42 20.60 -9.89 -3.70
C PRO A 42 19.74 -10.94 -4.41
N ALA A 43 19.28 -12.00 -3.72
CA ALA A 43 18.34 -12.95 -4.30
C ALA A 43 16.99 -12.30 -4.64
N ILE A 44 16.41 -11.52 -3.72
CA ILE A 44 15.17 -10.78 -3.98
C ILE A 44 15.37 -9.79 -5.13
N ALA A 45 16.47 -9.03 -5.12
CA ALA A 45 16.76 -8.07 -6.18
C ALA A 45 16.87 -8.77 -7.56
N ALA A 46 17.63 -9.86 -7.66
CA ALA A 46 17.78 -10.62 -8.89
C ALA A 46 16.43 -11.14 -9.42
N VAL A 47 15.60 -11.72 -8.55
CA VAL A 47 14.26 -12.20 -8.92
C VAL A 47 13.36 -11.05 -9.36
N SER A 48 13.39 -9.90 -8.67
CA SER A 48 12.60 -8.72 -9.06
C SER A 48 13.04 -8.14 -10.40
N PHE A 49 14.35 -8.10 -10.70
CA PHE A 49 14.87 -7.66 -11.99
C PHE A 49 14.38 -8.55 -13.12
N VAL A 50 14.46 -9.88 -12.94
CA VAL A 50 13.94 -10.84 -13.91
C VAL A 50 12.44 -10.69 -14.09
N GLY A 51 11.68 -10.51 -13.00
CA GLY A 51 10.23 -10.33 -13.04
C GLY A 51 9.78 -9.09 -13.80
N VAL A 52 10.40 -7.94 -13.55
CA VAL A 52 10.06 -6.68 -14.25
C VAL A 52 10.43 -6.77 -15.72
N TYR A 53 11.59 -7.34 -16.04
CA TYR A 53 12.02 -7.53 -17.42
C TYR A 53 11.09 -8.48 -18.19
N ALA A 54 10.59 -9.53 -17.54
CA ALA A 54 9.71 -10.52 -18.18
C ALA A 54 8.32 -9.97 -18.56
N ILE A 55 7.78 -9.02 -17.80
CA ILE A 55 6.39 -8.54 -18.01
C ILE A 55 6.34 -7.47 -19.11
N HIS A 56 7.21 -6.47 -19.03
CA HIS A 56 7.07 -5.30 -19.88
C HIS A 56 8.12 -5.20 -21.00
N SER A 57 9.23 -5.95 -20.94
CA SER A 57 10.34 -5.89 -21.92
C SER A 57 10.84 -4.47 -22.24
N THR A 58 10.49 -3.45 -21.45
CA THR A 58 10.89 -2.06 -21.66
C THR A 58 12.02 -1.67 -20.70
N VAL A 59 12.96 -0.87 -21.21
CA VAL A 59 14.05 -0.31 -20.40
C VAL A 59 13.53 0.72 -19.39
N PHE A 60 12.41 1.39 -19.71
CA PHE A 60 11.80 2.39 -18.85
C PHE A 60 11.34 1.79 -17.51
N ASP A 61 10.65 0.64 -17.54
CA ASP A 61 10.15 0.00 -16.33
C ASP A 61 11.30 -0.52 -15.45
N LEU A 62 12.40 -0.91 -16.09
CA LEU A 62 13.64 -1.30 -15.42
C LEU A 62 14.30 -0.12 -14.68
N VAL A 63 14.40 1.03 -15.34
CA VAL A 63 14.93 2.26 -14.71
C VAL A 63 13.99 2.75 -13.60
N LEU A 64 12.68 2.69 -13.82
CA LEU A 64 11.67 3.07 -12.84
C LEU A 64 11.69 2.14 -11.62
N MET A 65 11.85 0.83 -11.82
CA MET A 65 12.04 -0.15 -10.76
C MET A 65 13.27 0.18 -9.90
N VAL A 66 14.41 0.47 -10.53
CA VAL A 66 15.64 0.85 -9.80
C VAL A 66 15.44 2.15 -9.05
N GLY A 67 14.83 3.16 -9.68
CA GLY A 67 14.52 4.44 -9.06
C GLY A 67 13.63 4.30 -7.82
N LEU A 68 12.54 3.53 -7.94
CA LEU A 68 11.66 3.22 -6.81
C LEU A 68 12.34 2.38 -5.73
N GLY A 69 13.23 1.45 -6.10
CA GLY A 69 14.03 0.67 -5.16
C GLY A 69 14.97 1.54 -4.33
N ILE A 70 15.65 2.51 -4.97
CA ILE A 70 16.49 3.50 -4.29
C ILE A 70 15.64 4.39 -3.37
N PHE A 71 14.49 4.85 -3.86
CA PHE A 71 13.56 5.64 -3.06
C PHE A 71 13.08 4.87 -1.81
N GLY A 72 12.71 3.60 -1.98
CA GLY A 72 12.34 2.71 -0.88
C GLY A 72 13.49 2.48 0.12
N TYR A 73 14.74 2.40 -0.35
CA TYR A 73 15.91 2.33 0.53
C TYR A 73 16.09 3.61 1.36
N ILE A 74 15.86 4.78 0.76
CA ILE A 74 15.89 6.07 1.47
C ILE A 74 14.80 6.11 2.55
N LEU A 75 13.56 5.73 2.21
CA LEU A 75 12.46 5.63 3.17
C LEU A 75 12.78 4.69 4.34
N ARG A 76 13.42 3.55 4.06
CA ARG A 76 13.89 2.63 5.10
C ARG A 76 14.96 3.26 5.98
N LYS A 77 15.91 4.01 5.40
CA LYS A 77 16.96 4.73 6.13
C LYS A 77 16.39 5.85 7.02
N LEU A 78 15.28 6.45 6.60
CA LEU A 78 14.53 7.44 7.37
C LEU A 78 13.68 6.82 8.50
N ASN A 79 13.79 5.51 8.74
CA ASN A 79 13.02 4.76 9.74
C ASN A 79 11.51 4.93 9.59
N PHE A 80 11.01 5.11 8.36
CA PHE A 80 9.57 5.08 8.14
C PHE A 80 9.02 3.71 8.53
N PRO A 81 7.96 3.66 9.36
CA PRO A 81 7.36 2.40 9.74
C PRO A 81 6.76 1.74 8.49
N LEU A 82 7.12 0.47 8.26
CA LEU A 82 6.65 -0.31 7.10
C LEU A 82 5.12 -0.32 7.00
N SER A 83 4.44 -0.28 8.16
CA SER A 83 2.97 -0.19 8.24
C SER A 83 2.41 1.06 7.58
N ALA A 84 3.03 2.22 7.72
CA ALA A 84 2.56 3.45 7.09
C ALA A 84 2.74 3.42 5.57
N LEU A 85 3.80 2.75 5.09
CA LEU A 85 4.08 2.61 3.67
C LEU A 85 3.07 1.68 2.99
N ILE A 86 2.75 0.55 3.62
CA ILE A 86 1.69 -0.36 3.17
C ILE A 86 0.34 0.35 3.18
N LEU A 87 0.03 1.08 4.25
CA LEU A 87 -1.22 1.83 4.36
C LEU A 87 -1.32 2.88 3.25
N GLY A 88 -0.27 3.67 3.04
CA GLY A 88 -0.20 4.64 1.94
C GLY A 88 -0.36 4.01 0.56
N PHE A 89 0.24 2.84 0.33
CA PHE A 89 0.09 2.11 -0.93
C PHE A 89 -1.36 1.67 -1.18
N VAL A 90 -2.01 1.04 -0.20
CA VAL A 90 -3.40 0.60 -0.31
C VAL A 90 -4.35 1.79 -0.48
N LEU A 91 -4.18 2.86 0.31
CA LEU A 91 -4.98 4.07 0.14
C LEU A 91 -4.72 4.74 -1.21
N GLY A 92 -3.49 4.68 -1.72
CA GLY A 92 -3.12 5.21 -3.03
C GLY A 92 -3.92 4.54 -4.15
N GLU A 93 -3.97 3.21 -4.19
CA GLU A 93 -4.79 2.48 -5.19
C GLU A 93 -6.27 2.85 -5.09
N LEU A 94 -6.81 2.93 -3.87
CA LEU A 94 -8.20 3.32 -3.64
C LEU A 94 -8.46 4.76 -4.09
N MET A 95 -7.51 5.66 -3.85
CA MET A 95 -7.58 7.06 -4.27
C MET A 95 -7.55 7.17 -5.79
N GLU A 96 -6.63 6.46 -6.46
CA GLU A 96 -6.51 6.50 -7.92
C GLU A 96 -7.75 5.90 -8.59
N SER A 97 -8.27 4.78 -8.08
CA SER A 97 -9.52 4.19 -8.55
C SER A 97 -10.70 5.17 -8.40
N SER A 98 -10.79 5.86 -7.26
CA SER A 98 -11.83 6.86 -7.01
C SER A 98 -11.67 8.09 -7.91
N LEU A 99 -10.44 8.56 -8.12
CA LEU A 99 -10.12 9.67 -9.00
C LEU A 99 -10.46 9.34 -10.46
N ARG A 100 -10.05 8.16 -10.93
CA ARG A 100 -10.36 7.66 -12.27
C ARG A 100 -11.87 7.51 -12.49
N ARG A 101 -12.60 7.02 -11.48
CA ARG A 101 -14.06 6.94 -11.49
C ARG A 101 -14.69 8.33 -11.59
N ALA A 102 -14.22 9.28 -10.78
CA ALA A 102 -14.73 10.66 -10.80
C ALA A 102 -14.49 11.32 -12.18
N LEU A 103 -13.28 11.18 -12.74
CA LEU A 103 -12.93 11.72 -14.05
C LEU A 103 -13.70 11.05 -15.20
N SER A 104 -13.96 9.75 -15.10
CA SER A 104 -14.77 9.01 -16.07
C SER A 104 -16.22 9.52 -16.09
N ILE A 105 -16.81 9.75 -14.91
CA ILE A 105 -18.16 10.34 -14.77
C ILE A 105 -18.18 11.78 -15.30
N SER A 106 -17.07 12.52 -15.11
CA SER A 106 -16.90 13.90 -15.52
C SER A 106 -16.51 14.11 -16.98
N GLN A 107 -16.34 13.04 -17.76
CA GLN A 107 -15.78 13.12 -19.13
C GLN A 107 -14.41 13.82 -19.20
N GLY A 108 -13.59 13.72 -18.16
CA GLY A 108 -12.24 14.28 -18.10
C GLY A 108 -12.12 15.72 -17.56
N GLU A 109 -13.24 16.35 -17.21
CA GLU A 109 -13.25 17.68 -16.58
C GLU A 109 -12.73 17.62 -15.12
N LEU A 110 -11.57 18.24 -14.85
CA LEU A 110 -10.99 18.31 -13.49
C LEU A 110 -11.78 19.22 -12.54
N SER A 111 -12.71 20.03 -13.09
CA SER A 111 -13.58 20.95 -12.38
C SER A 111 -14.49 20.25 -11.36
N ILE A 112 -14.88 18.98 -11.59
CA ILE A 112 -15.71 18.20 -10.65
C ILE A 112 -15.02 17.96 -9.29
N LEU A 113 -13.69 17.98 -9.23
CA LEU A 113 -12.95 17.87 -7.96
C LEU A 113 -13.05 19.12 -7.07
N PHE A 114 -13.60 20.23 -7.59
CA PHE A 114 -13.70 21.50 -6.87
C PHE A 114 -15.10 22.13 -6.92
N ASP A 115 -15.98 21.71 -7.84
CA ASP A 115 -17.28 22.33 -8.02
C ASP A 115 -18.31 21.95 -6.95
N GLY A 116 -18.23 20.72 -6.42
CA GLY A 116 -19.17 20.24 -5.41
C GLY A 116 -19.08 21.01 -4.09
N TYR A 117 -20.23 21.46 -3.56
CA TYR A 117 -20.30 22.07 -2.23
C TYR A 117 -19.74 21.15 -1.14
N ILE A 118 -20.02 19.84 -1.26
CA ILE A 118 -19.47 18.78 -0.39
C ILE A 118 -17.95 18.69 -0.55
N THR A 119 -17.42 18.79 -1.78
CA THR A 119 -16.00 18.72 -2.06
C THR A 119 -15.23 19.89 -1.46
N LYS A 120 -15.78 21.11 -1.53
CA LYS A 120 -15.19 22.30 -0.89
C LYS A 120 -15.11 22.13 0.64
N VAL A 121 -16.17 21.61 1.27
CA VAL A 121 -16.18 21.34 2.72
C VAL A 121 -15.14 20.27 3.08
N LEU A 122 -15.03 19.20 2.29
CA LEU A 122 -14.03 18.14 2.50
C LEU A 122 -12.59 18.65 2.35
N TRP A 123 -12.31 19.49 1.37
CA TRP A 123 -10.99 20.12 1.19
C TRP A 123 -10.61 21.03 2.36
N ILE A 124 -11.56 21.84 2.85
CA ILE A 124 -11.36 22.68 4.03
C ILE A 124 -11.06 21.81 5.26
N LEU A 125 -11.84 20.74 5.46
CA LEU A 125 -11.67 19.84 6.60
C LEU A 125 -10.34 19.07 6.53
N ALA A 126 -9.94 18.60 5.35
CA ALA A 126 -8.64 17.97 5.11
C ALA A 126 -7.49 18.94 5.42
N GLY A 127 -7.60 20.19 4.98
CA GLY A 127 -6.64 21.25 5.31
C GLY A 127 -6.52 21.45 6.81
N ILE A 128 -7.64 21.57 7.53
CA ILE A 128 -7.66 21.71 8.99
C ILE A 128 -7.00 20.49 9.67
N MET A 129 -7.30 19.27 9.21
CA MET A 129 -6.77 18.04 9.79
C MET A 129 -5.25 17.89 9.61
N ILE A 130 -4.67 18.45 8.55
CA ILE A 130 -3.21 18.48 8.33
C ILE A 130 -2.55 19.62 9.12
N VAL A 131 -3.19 20.79 9.15
CA VAL A 131 -2.63 22.00 9.77
C VAL A 131 -2.66 21.94 11.30
N LEU A 132 -3.70 21.37 11.91
CA LEU A 132 -3.81 21.22 13.37
C LEU A 132 -2.65 20.41 14.01
N PRO A 133 -2.29 19.20 13.53
CA PRO A 133 -1.15 18.45 14.08
C PRO A 133 0.18 19.11 13.73
N LEU A 134 0.30 19.77 12.57
CA LEU A 134 1.53 20.49 12.20
C LEU A 134 1.79 21.68 13.14
N ILE A 135 0.78 22.51 13.42
CA ILE A 135 0.88 23.62 14.38
C ILE A 135 1.15 23.09 15.80
N ARG A 136 0.51 21.98 16.21
CA ARG A 136 0.78 21.36 17.52
C ARG A 136 2.20 20.81 17.62
N TRP A 137 2.73 20.21 16.56
CA TRP A 137 4.10 19.72 16.49
C TRP A 137 5.13 20.86 16.56
N LEU A 138 4.93 21.95 15.79
CA LEU A 138 5.76 23.15 15.87
C LEU A 138 5.70 23.82 17.25
N ARG A 139 4.50 23.93 17.86
CA ARG A 139 4.33 24.52 19.20
C ARG A 139 4.93 23.67 20.32
N ASN A 140 4.90 22.34 20.20
CA ASN A 140 5.50 21.45 21.20
C ASN A 140 7.03 21.44 21.13
N ARG A 141 7.63 21.73 19.98
CA ARG A 141 9.09 21.92 19.86
C ARG A 141 9.60 23.13 20.64
N HIS A 142 8.77 24.16 20.84
CA HIS A 142 9.11 25.35 21.64
C HIS A 142 8.94 25.17 23.16
N ARG A 143 8.36 24.06 23.64
CA ARG A 143 8.23 23.78 25.10
C ARG A 143 9.28 22.79 25.64
N ALA A 144 10.17 22.30 24.77
CA ALA A 144 11.24 21.37 25.12
C ALA A 144 12.65 22.01 25.05
N ILE A 145 12.73 23.34 24.97
CA ILE A 145 13.96 24.15 25.06
C ILE A 145 13.85 24.99 26.33
#